data_AF-A0A956BWK6-F1
#
_entry.id   AF-A0A956BWK6-F1
#
_cell.length_a   1.000
_cell.length_b   1.000
_cell.length_c   1.000
_cell.angle_alpha   90.00
_cell.angle_beta   90.00
_cell.angle_gamma   90.00
#
_symmetry.space_group_name_H-M   'P 1'
#
loop_
_entity.id
_entity.type
_entity.pdbx_description
1 polymer ?
#
loop_
_entity_poly.entity_id
_entity_poly.type
_entity_poly.pdbx_seq_one_letter_code
_entity_poly.pdbx_strand_id
1 'polypeptide(L)'
;MLIPGLPSAPAPAWLLVCATALSGCGGTSSGNPSDQGASDGGRDLGHVDGGGQPDGGVTDPRFAHCPSSSAFVGESSWPIALSATEGAVYCTRFSEGRTLKEELAAKVQLRIVAGAYRLPTSAGPYPFVLPMCLAVADGPGPALSGADGSIAHSSSMYEQDTYHQLHVTQPLVGASFTADLYPTQRGAVLPTPTIDGSPYDPFGDSGFSFGFSLCLAASCEPGTEIYFDSCTHEDSSVHLHEVQLGDDGDVTFELRIGESAASTEPAAYVRATGTFRGTDFDQRDFFKLVYNPSHHHFERHFAVLFDAPIDGVCGIEVENLEPWDDYQPDAAYAVDCALDRLSTLTVESHTWTVE
;
A
#
# COMPACT_ATOMS: atom_id res chain seq x y z
N MET A 1 -34.55 17.65 50.75
CA MET A 1 -34.34 16.32 51.36
C MET A 1 -33.97 15.38 50.22
N LEU A 2 -32.91 14.61 50.41
CA LEU A 2 -32.02 13.99 49.42
C LEU A 2 -32.72 13.06 48.39
N ILE A 3 -32.29 13.16 47.13
CA ILE A 3 -32.41 12.08 46.13
C ILE A 3 -31.00 11.51 45.95
N PRO A 4 -30.75 10.23 46.25
CA PRO A 4 -29.43 9.62 46.11
C PRO A 4 -29.14 9.23 44.65
N GLY A 5 -27.86 9.33 44.28
CA GLY A 5 -27.34 9.14 42.93
C GLY A 5 -27.32 7.68 42.45
N LEU A 6 -27.37 7.55 41.13
CA LEU A 6 -27.15 6.32 40.39
C LEU A 6 -25.63 6.07 40.20
N PRO A 7 -25.15 4.82 40.30
CA PRO A 7 -23.77 4.50 40.00
C PRO A 7 -23.52 4.42 38.49
N SER A 8 -22.35 4.90 38.08
CA SER A 8 -21.75 4.83 36.75
C SER A 8 -21.53 3.39 36.30
N ALA A 9 -21.92 3.08 35.06
CA ALA A 9 -21.59 1.81 34.39
C ALA A 9 -20.12 1.81 33.92
N PRO A 10 -19.39 0.67 33.99
CA PRO A 10 -18.06 0.55 33.42
C PRO A 10 -18.10 0.32 31.90
N ALA A 11 -17.09 0.85 31.21
CA ALA A 11 -16.85 0.66 29.78
C ALA A 11 -16.56 -0.82 29.43
N PRO A 12 -16.87 -1.29 28.20
CA PRO A 12 -16.63 -2.66 27.80
C PRO A 12 -15.15 -2.85 27.44
N ALA A 13 -14.50 -3.81 28.13
CA ALA A 13 -13.23 -4.37 27.73
C ALA A 13 -13.46 -5.32 26.54
N TRP A 14 -12.94 -4.98 25.36
CA TRP A 14 -12.92 -5.87 24.22
C TRP A 14 -11.71 -6.80 24.34
N LEU A 15 -11.97 -8.05 24.74
CA LEU A 15 -11.05 -9.16 24.55
C LEU A 15 -11.15 -9.62 23.09
N LEU A 16 -10.10 -9.45 22.31
CA LEU A 16 -9.91 -10.19 21.06
C LEU A 16 -9.39 -11.59 21.42
N VAL A 17 -10.23 -12.61 21.26
CA VAL A 17 -9.84 -14.01 21.39
C VAL A 17 -9.40 -14.49 20.01
N CYS A 18 -8.09 -14.71 19.82
CA CYS A 18 -7.58 -15.48 18.68
C CYS A 18 -8.06 -16.93 18.79
N ALA A 19 -8.95 -17.35 17.90
CA ALA A 19 -9.32 -18.75 17.76
C ALA A 19 -8.24 -19.48 16.94
N THR A 20 -7.41 -20.26 17.63
CA THR A 20 -6.54 -21.26 17.02
C THR A 20 -7.37 -22.49 16.61
N ALA A 21 -7.38 -22.81 15.32
CA ALA A 21 -7.92 -24.07 14.81
C ALA A 21 -6.79 -24.87 14.15
N LEU A 22 -6.14 -25.72 14.95
CA LEU A 22 -5.29 -26.82 14.50
C LEU A 22 -5.89 -28.13 15.00
N SER A 23 -6.40 -28.96 14.08
CA SER A 23 -6.43 -30.45 14.10
C SER A 23 -7.42 -30.91 13.01
N GLY A 24 -7.15 -31.91 12.17
CA GLY A 24 -6.05 -32.85 12.15
C GLY A 24 -6.06 -33.75 10.91
N CYS A 25 -4.99 -34.54 10.84
CA CYS A 25 -4.56 -35.41 9.76
C CYS A 25 -5.44 -36.64 9.50
N GLY A 26 -5.37 -37.15 8.27
CA GLY A 26 -5.64 -38.54 7.92
C GLY A 26 -4.83 -38.93 6.69
N GLY A 27 -3.69 -39.59 6.91
CA GLY A 27 -2.81 -40.07 5.83
C GLY A 27 -3.10 -41.51 5.41
N THR A 28 -2.58 -41.91 4.25
CA THR A 28 -2.07 -43.27 4.00
C THR A 28 -0.98 -43.27 2.94
N SER A 29 -0.01 -44.14 3.19
CA SER A 29 1.29 -44.39 2.58
C SER A 29 1.29 -45.20 1.28
N SER A 30 2.30 -44.98 0.41
CA SER A 30 3.14 -45.98 -0.30
C SER A 30 3.89 -45.25 -1.42
N GLY A 31 5.14 -45.51 -1.81
CA GLY A 31 6.23 -46.37 -1.38
C GLY A 31 7.50 -45.89 -2.13
N ASN A 32 8.68 -46.10 -1.54
CA ASN A 32 10.01 -45.86 -2.11
C ASN A 32 10.40 -47.01 -3.08
N PRO A 33 11.59 -47.08 -3.75
CA PRO A 33 12.69 -46.10 -3.92
C PRO A 33 13.34 -46.09 -5.35
N SER A 34 14.53 -45.46 -5.46
CA SER A 34 15.57 -45.53 -6.53
C SER A 34 15.26 -44.78 -7.83
N ASP A 35 16.20 -44.11 -8.52
CA ASP A 35 17.61 -44.43 -8.75
C ASP A 35 18.40 -43.21 -9.25
N GLN A 36 19.72 -43.41 -9.33
CA GLN A 36 20.82 -42.51 -9.67
C GLN A 36 20.72 -41.79 -11.03
N GLY A 37 21.43 -40.67 -11.17
CA GLY A 37 21.82 -40.17 -12.49
C GLY A 37 22.43 -38.77 -12.50
N ALA A 38 23.74 -38.68 -12.30
CA ALA A 38 24.53 -37.50 -12.64
C ALA A 38 24.50 -37.25 -14.16
N SER A 39 24.40 -35.98 -14.57
CA SER A 39 24.99 -35.54 -15.84
C SER A 39 25.25 -34.02 -15.84
N ASP A 40 26.52 -33.70 -16.08
CA ASP A 40 27.05 -32.40 -16.47
C ASP A 40 26.34 -31.85 -17.71
N GLY A 41 26.17 -30.53 -17.75
CA GLY A 41 25.65 -29.84 -18.92
C GLY A 41 25.74 -28.34 -18.76
N GLY A 42 26.96 -27.81 -18.84
CA GLY A 42 27.22 -26.37 -18.85
C GLY A 42 26.40 -25.65 -19.92
N ARG A 43 25.80 -24.54 -19.52
CA ARG A 43 25.35 -23.49 -20.43
C ARG A 43 25.79 -22.14 -19.90
N ASP A 44 26.80 -21.65 -20.63
CA ASP A 44 27.18 -20.27 -20.80
C ASP A 44 25.93 -19.39 -20.99
N LEU A 45 25.58 -18.62 -19.97
CA LEU A 45 24.62 -17.53 -20.06
C LEU A 45 25.41 -16.24 -19.93
N GLY A 46 25.69 -15.64 -21.08
CA GLY A 46 26.14 -14.27 -21.19
C GLY A 46 25.17 -13.39 -20.39
N HIS A 47 25.68 -12.88 -19.27
CA HIS A 47 25.01 -11.89 -18.46
C HIS A 47 24.92 -10.62 -19.28
N VAL A 48 23.70 -10.33 -19.73
CA VAL A 48 23.31 -9.06 -20.35
C VAL A 48 23.42 -8.00 -19.26
N ASP A 49 24.13 -6.91 -19.54
CA ASP A 49 24.16 -5.70 -18.72
C ASP A 49 22.73 -5.14 -18.61
N GLY A 50 22.00 -5.63 -17.62
CA GLY A 50 20.75 -5.03 -17.15
C GLY A 50 21.13 -3.74 -16.44
N GLY A 51 20.93 -2.63 -17.13
CA GLY A 51 20.98 -1.29 -16.55
C GLY A 51 19.94 -1.15 -15.45
N GLY A 52 20.29 -1.60 -14.24
CA GLY A 52 19.72 -1.09 -13.02
C GLY A 52 20.11 0.37 -12.94
N GLN A 53 19.21 1.26 -13.38
CA GLN A 53 19.36 2.65 -13.08
C GLN A 53 19.08 2.81 -11.58
N PRO A 54 20.04 3.30 -10.78
CA PRO A 54 19.73 3.75 -9.44
C PRO A 54 18.93 5.05 -9.60
N ASP A 55 17.72 5.11 -9.03
CA ASP A 55 17.04 6.38 -8.81
C ASP A 55 17.79 7.16 -7.73
N GLY A 56 18.97 7.65 -8.12
CA GLY A 56 19.75 8.64 -7.40
C GLY A 56 19.14 10.02 -7.61
N GLY A 57 18.25 10.42 -6.70
CA GLY A 57 18.16 11.81 -6.27
C GLY A 57 17.60 12.83 -7.26
N VAL A 58 16.60 12.47 -8.07
CA VAL A 58 15.62 13.49 -8.48
C VAL A 58 14.70 13.69 -7.30
N THR A 59 14.90 14.78 -6.54
CA THR A 59 13.94 15.18 -5.52
C THR A 59 12.62 15.46 -6.23
N ASP A 60 11.69 14.52 -6.15
CA ASP A 60 10.33 14.72 -6.62
C ASP A 60 9.81 16.05 -6.04
N PRO A 61 9.49 17.05 -6.89
CA PRO A 61 9.13 18.39 -6.43
C PRO A 61 7.86 18.38 -5.57
N ARG A 62 7.03 17.32 -5.67
CA ARG A 62 5.86 17.12 -4.81
C ARG A 62 6.22 16.94 -3.35
N PHE A 63 7.48 16.65 -3.01
CA PHE A 63 7.97 16.53 -1.63
C PHE A 63 8.90 17.68 -1.22
N ALA A 64 9.01 18.76 -2.01
CA ALA A 64 9.85 19.90 -1.66
C ALA A 64 9.37 20.64 -0.39
N HIS A 65 8.11 20.45 0.02
CA HIS A 65 7.51 21.05 1.21
C HIS A 65 7.64 20.20 2.48
N CYS A 66 8.29 19.03 2.40
CA CYS A 66 8.43 18.16 3.56
C CYS A 66 9.22 18.86 4.68
N PRO A 67 8.82 18.68 5.95
CA PRO A 67 9.57 19.22 7.07
C PRO A 67 10.95 18.53 7.17
N SER A 68 11.88 19.14 7.89
CA SER A 68 13.11 18.44 8.27
C SER A 68 12.82 17.39 9.34
N SER A 69 13.69 16.38 9.47
CA SER A 69 13.61 15.39 10.56
C SER A 69 13.71 16.00 11.96
N SER A 70 14.29 17.20 12.08
CA SER A 70 14.33 17.97 13.32
C SER A 70 12.96 18.54 13.74
N ALA A 71 11.93 18.45 12.90
CA ALA A 71 10.55 18.77 13.27
C ALA A 71 9.90 17.69 14.16
N PHE A 72 10.62 16.61 14.45
CA PHE A 72 10.16 15.55 15.33
C PHE A 72 9.84 16.08 16.73
N VAL A 73 8.67 15.69 17.25
CA VAL A 73 8.29 15.90 18.64
C VAL A 73 8.24 14.53 19.32
N GLY A 74 8.99 14.38 20.40
CA GLY A 74 9.05 13.17 21.23
C GLY A 74 10.22 13.25 22.21
N GLU A 75 10.29 12.33 23.18
CA GLU A 75 11.37 12.36 24.17
C GLU A 75 12.60 11.58 23.69
N SER A 76 13.77 12.21 23.76
CA SER A 76 15.05 11.56 23.42
C SER A 76 15.41 10.39 24.33
N SER A 77 14.82 10.31 25.51
CA SER A 77 15.02 9.24 26.50
C SER A 77 14.24 7.96 26.21
N TRP A 78 13.28 7.98 25.28
CA TRP A 78 12.50 6.80 24.97
C TRP A 78 13.36 5.70 24.32
N PRO A 79 13.15 4.43 24.68
CA PRO A 79 14.15 3.40 24.47
C PRO A 79 14.10 2.74 23.07
N ILE A 80 12.93 2.67 22.43
CA ILE A 80 12.79 2.07 21.10
C ILE A 80 13.31 3.05 20.05
N ALA A 81 14.13 2.57 19.10
CA ALA A 81 14.68 3.36 18.00
C ALA A 81 13.97 3.00 16.69
N LEU A 82 13.15 3.91 16.18
CA LEU A 82 12.52 3.82 14.87
C LEU A 82 13.38 4.54 13.83
N SER A 83 13.74 3.86 12.74
CA SER A 83 14.46 4.46 11.61
C SER A 83 13.53 4.64 10.42
N ALA A 84 13.40 5.85 9.89
CA ALA A 84 12.80 6.08 8.58
C ALA A 84 13.91 6.30 7.55
N THR A 85 13.85 5.62 6.40
CA THR A 85 14.80 5.80 5.30
C THR A 85 14.29 6.81 4.27
N GLU A 86 15.11 7.15 3.26
CA GLU A 86 14.67 7.98 2.14
C GLU A 86 13.59 7.30 1.28
N GLY A 87 13.53 5.97 1.32
CA GLY A 87 12.54 5.16 0.60
C GLY A 87 11.17 5.12 1.27
N ALA A 88 10.99 5.73 2.45
CA ALA A 88 9.75 5.73 3.23
C ALA A 88 8.61 6.54 2.58
N VAL A 89 8.21 6.12 1.38
CA VAL A 89 7.12 6.66 0.57
C VAL A 89 6.06 5.58 0.40
N TYR A 90 4.82 5.97 0.65
CA TYR A 90 3.66 5.08 0.68
C TYR A 90 2.54 5.68 -0.17
N CYS A 91 1.76 4.81 -0.81
CA CYS A 91 0.72 5.19 -1.74
C CYS A 91 -0.64 4.76 -1.19
N THR A 92 -1.68 5.57 -1.41
CA THR A 92 -3.03 5.20 -0.98
C THR A 92 -3.50 3.94 -1.68
N ARG A 93 -4.10 3.01 -0.93
CA ARG A 93 -4.79 1.82 -1.44
C ARG A 93 -6.12 2.20 -2.10
N PHE A 94 -6.55 1.36 -3.03
CA PHE A 94 -7.90 1.45 -3.59
C PHE A 94 -8.96 1.10 -2.53
N SER A 95 -10.22 1.41 -2.80
CA SER A 95 -11.37 0.89 -2.05
C SER A 95 -12.41 0.40 -3.04
N GLU A 96 -12.83 -0.86 -2.88
CA GLU A 96 -13.80 -1.54 -3.74
C GLU A 96 -15.14 -0.78 -3.91
N GLY A 97 -15.47 0.13 -2.98
CA GLY A 97 -16.67 0.96 -3.06
C GLY A 97 -16.56 2.22 -3.92
N ARG A 98 -15.39 2.57 -4.44
CA ARG A 98 -15.17 3.76 -5.29
C ARG A 98 -15.34 3.40 -6.77
N THR A 99 -15.44 4.42 -7.62
CA THR A 99 -15.25 4.33 -9.09
C THR A 99 -13.81 4.66 -9.46
N LEU A 100 -13.36 4.38 -10.69
CA LEU A 100 -12.02 4.80 -11.13
C LEU A 100 -11.82 6.33 -11.03
N LYS A 101 -12.85 7.12 -11.31
CA LYS A 101 -12.80 8.59 -11.15
C LYS A 101 -12.62 9.02 -9.68
N GLU A 102 -13.31 8.36 -8.76
CA GLU A 102 -13.15 8.60 -7.33
C GLU A 102 -11.81 8.09 -6.80
N GLU A 103 -11.29 6.97 -7.35
CA GLU A 103 -9.95 6.48 -7.07
C GLU A 103 -8.88 7.48 -7.51
N LEU A 104 -8.97 8.02 -8.73
CA LEU A 104 -8.07 9.06 -9.21
C LEU A 104 -8.05 10.27 -8.27
N ALA A 105 -9.22 10.73 -7.81
CA ALA A 105 -9.35 11.88 -6.93
C ALA A 105 -8.80 11.65 -5.51
N ALA A 106 -8.80 10.41 -5.04
CA ALA A 106 -8.36 10.04 -3.69
C ALA A 106 -6.90 9.56 -3.62
N LYS A 107 -6.17 9.57 -4.75
CA LYS A 107 -4.75 9.26 -4.78
C LYS A 107 -3.93 10.28 -3.99
N VAL A 108 -3.19 9.77 -3.01
CA VAL A 108 -2.24 10.53 -2.20
C VAL A 108 -0.96 9.71 -2.04
N GLN A 109 0.19 10.38 -2.02
CA GLN A 109 1.42 9.78 -1.54
C GLN A 109 1.78 10.37 -0.19
N LEU A 110 2.19 9.51 0.73
CA LEU A 110 2.74 9.84 2.03
C LEU A 110 4.25 9.66 1.98
N ARG A 111 5.00 10.63 2.48
CA ARG A 111 6.41 10.45 2.78
C ARG A 111 6.65 10.66 4.27
N ILE A 112 7.24 9.66 4.91
CA ILE A 112 7.86 9.81 6.22
C ILE A 112 9.28 10.30 5.98
N VAL A 113 9.64 11.44 6.58
CA VAL A 113 10.96 12.03 6.36
C VAL A 113 12.02 11.13 6.98
N ALA A 114 13.12 10.91 6.25
CA ALA A 114 14.21 10.07 6.73
C ALA A 114 14.79 10.61 8.05
N GLY A 115 15.01 9.73 9.01
CA GLY A 115 15.46 10.12 10.35
C GLY A 115 15.42 8.99 11.36
N ALA A 116 15.90 9.30 12.57
CA ALA A 116 15.84 8.39 13.71
C ALA A 116 14.93 8.99 14.77
N TYR A 117 13.86 8.28 15.10
CA TYR A 117 12.81 8.69 16.01
C TYR A 117 12.77 7.75 17.21
N ARG A 118 12.44 8.28 18.39
CA ARG A 118 12.32 7.45 19.59
C ARG A 118 10.85 7.14 19.87
N LEU A 119 10.55 5.94 20.37
CA LEU A 119 9.20 5.50 20.72
C LEU A 119 9.12 5.03 22.19
N PRO A 120 8.05 5.38 22.92
CA PRO A 120 7.89 5.03 24.33
C PRO A 120 7.64 3.54 24.53
N THR A 121 8.00 3.02 25.71
CA THR A 121 7.65 1.67 26.18
C THR A 121 6.77 1.69 27.42
N SER A 122 6.49 2.87 27.96
CA SER A 122 5.60 3.05 29.11
C SER A 122 4.19 3.36 28.60
N ALA A 123 3.17 2.78 29.22
CA ALA A 123 1.79 3.00 28.79
C ALA A 123 1.36 4.45 29.02
N GLY A 124 0.63 5.01 28.05
CA GLY A 124 0.06 6.34 28.15
C GLY A 124 0.08 7.13 26.85
N PRO A 125 -0.61 8.28 26.83
CA PRO A 125 -0.49 9.27 25.77
C PRO A 125 0.73 10.17 26.01
N TYR A 126 1.43 10.51 24.93
CA TYR A 126 2.55 11.45 24.93
C TYR A 126 2.45 12.42 23.76
N PRO A 127 2.95 13.66 23.88
CA PRO A 127 3.14 14.53 22.73
C PRO A 127 4.04 13.86 21.69
N PHE A 128 3.60 13.82 20.44
CA PHE A 128 4.33 13.16 19.36
C PHE A 128 4.00 13.73 18.00
N VAL A 129 5.04 14.02 17.22
CA VAL A 129 4.91 14.39 15.81
C VAL A 129 6.02 13.71 15.02
N LEU A 130 5.64 12.85 14.11
CA LEU A 130 6.47 12.25 13.08
C LEU A 130 6.60 13.24 11.91
N PRO A 131 7.83 13.64 11.52
CA PRO A 131 8.05 14.47 10.34
C PRO A 131 7.58 13.75 9.07
N MET A 132 6.55 14.30 8.44
CA MET A 132 5.91 13.71 7.26
C MET A 132 5.31 14.80 6.38
N CYS A 133 4.95 14.40 5.16
CA CYS A 133 4.29 15.25 4.18
C CYS A 133 3.45 14.38 3.24
N LEU A 134 2.40 15.00 2.69
CA LEU A 134 1.54 14.39 1.69
C LEU A 134 1.73 15.08 0.34
N ALA A 135 1.57 14.31 -0.73
CA ALA A 135 1.57 14.76 -2.11
C ALA A 135 0.30 14.29 -2.82
N VAL A 136 -0.23 15.14 -3.70
CA VAL A 136 -1.31 14.85 -4.64
C VAL A 136 -0.80 15.09 -6.07
N ALA A 137 -1.59 14.75 -7.09
CA ALA A 137 -1.17 14.81 -8.50
C ALA A 137 -0.56 16.17 -8.88
N ASP A 138 -1.19 17.26 -8.45
CA ASP A 138 -0.81 18.64 -8.82
C ASP A 138 0.09 19.34 -7.78
N GLY A 139 0.67 18.61 -6.81
CA GLY A 139 1.64 19.17 -5.86
C GLY A 139 1.41 18.78 -4.39
N PRO A 140 1.64 19.71 -3.44
CA PRO A 140 1.50 19.42 -2.02
C PRO A 140 0.08 19.01 -1.62
N GLY A 141 -0.04 17.95 -0.82
CA GLY A 141 -1.27 17.56 -0.13
C GLY A 141 -1.49 18.34 1.18
N PRO A 142 -2.45 17.92 2.02
CA PRO A 142 -2.71 18.54 3.31
C PRO A 142 -1.45 18.62 4.18
N ALA A 143 -1.13 19.82 4.65
CA ALA A 143 0.05 20.08 5.48
C ALA A 143 -0.22 19.82 6.97
N LEU A 144 0.85 19.62 7.75
CA LEU A 144 0.77 19.63 9.22
C LEU A 144 0.16 20.95 9.69
N SER A 145 -0.85 20.87 10.56
CA SER A 145 -1.57 22.06 11.07
C SER A 145 -0.76 22.90 12.06
N GLY A 146 0.35 22.36 12.58
CA GLY A 146 1.09 22.93 13.71
C GLY A 146 0.42 22.74 15.07
N ALA A 147 -0.77 22.11 15.13
CA ALA A 147 -1.37 21.66 16.38
C ALA A 147 -0.66 20.40 16.92
N ASP A 148 -0.78 20.18 18.22
CA ASP A 148 -0.12 19.08 18.91
C ASP A 148 -0.61 17.71 18.38
N GLY A 149 0.33 16.88 17.95
CA GLY A 149 0.09 15.45 17.71
C GLY A 149 0.32 14.62 18.98
N SER A 150 -0.10 13.37 18.95
CA SER A 150 0.05 12.45 20.08
C SER A 150 0.39 11.03 19.66
N ILE A 151 1.05 10.30 20.57
CA ILE A 151 1.21 8.84 20.50
C ILE A 151 0.63 8.22 21.76
N ALA A 152 -0.26 7.25 21.61
CA ALA A 152 -0.79 6.44 22.70
C ALA A 152 -0.12 5.06 22.65
N HIS A 153 0.53 4.67 23.74
CA HIS A 153 1.17 3.35 23.84
C HIS A 153 0.42 2.42 24.81
N SER A 154 0.19 1.20 24.36
CA SER A 154 -0.17 0.03 25.16
C SER A 154 0.75 -1.14 24.81
N SER A 155 0.81 -2.14 25.69
CA SER A 155 1.56 -3.37 25.41
C SER A 155 0.93 -4.60 26.04
N SER A 156 1.24 -5.75 25.47
CA SER A 156 0.92 -7.06 26.03
C SER A 156 2.17 -7.94 26.06
N MET A 157 2.16 -8.97 26.91
CA MET A 157 3.27 -9.93 27.00
C MET A 157 2.77 -11.33 26.65
N TYR A 158 3.50 -12.04 25.81
CA TYR A 158 3.26 -13.45 25.46
C TYR A 158 4.60 -14.15 25.24
N GLU A 159 4.76 -15.35 25.81
CA GLU A 159 6.00 -16.16 25.67
C GLU A 159 7.32 -15.40 25.92
N GLN A 160 7.35 -14.48 26.90
CA GLN A 160 8.48 -13.61 27.25
C GLN A 160 8.73 -12.44 26.29
N ASP A 161 7.98 -12.35 25.21
CA ASP A 161 8.02 -11.23 24.29
C ASP A 161 7.02 -10.15 24.70
N THR A 162 7.35 -8.90 24.41
CA THR A 162 6.45 -7.75 24.62
C THR A 162 6.01 -7.22 23.27
N TYR A 163 4.70 -7.20 23.05
CA TYR A 163 4.07 -6.68 21.85
C TYR A 163 3.63 -5.25 22.15
N HIS A 164 4.30 -4.28 21.55
CA HIS A 164 3.95 -2.87 21.69
C HIS A 164 2.88 -2.52 20.67
N GLN A 165 1.94 -1.67 21.07
CA GLN A 165 0.92 -1.08 20.21
C GLN A 165 1.01 0.42 20.40
N LEU A 166 1.43 1.14 19.36
CA LEU A 166 1.52 2.59 19.39
C LEU A 166 0.59 3.19 18.34
N HIS A 167 -0.38 3.96 18.80
CA HIS A 167 -1.30 4.69 17.95
C HIS A 167 -0.91 6.17 17.89
N VAL A 168 -0.49 6.63 16.72
CA VAL A 168 -0.13 8.02 16.43
C VAL A 168 -1.32 8.73 15.82
N THR A 169 -1.58 9.95 16.27
CA THR A 169 -2.55 10.87 15.67
C THR A 169 -1.88 12.23 15.44
N GLN A 170 -1.92 12.73 14.22
CA GLN A 170 -1.35 14.03 13.84
C GLN A 170 -2.37 14.87 13.07
N PRO A 171 -2.71 16.07 13.57
CA PRO A 171 -3.66 16.95 12.90
C PRO A 171 -3.02 17.62 11.68
N LEU A 172 -3.69 17.52 10.54
CA LEU A 172 -3.38 18.21 9.30
C LEU A 172 -4.35 19.39 9.10
N VAL A 173 -4.06 20.27 8.15
CA VAL A 173 -4.99 21.33 7.76
C VAL A 173 -6.22 20.70 7.09
N GLY A 174 -7.33 20.62 7.83
CA GLY A 174 -8.60 20.07 7.34
C GLY A 174 -8.68 18.54 7.30
N ALA A 175 -7.67 17.83 7.80
CA ALA A 175 -7.54 16.38 7.76
C ALA A 175 -6.82 15.86 9.02
N SER A 176 -6.70 14.55 9.17
CA SER A 176 -5.84 13.94 10.18
C SER A 176 -5.09 12.74 9.63
N PHE A 177 -3.83 12.61 10.04
CA PHE A 177 -3.02 11.42 9.80
C PHE A 177 -3.01 10.54 11.03
N THR A 178 -3.09 9.24 10.82
CA THR A 178 -2.93 8.22 11.85
C THR A 178 -1.90 7.18 11.43
N ALA A 179 -1.17 6.67 12.41
CA ALA A 179 -0.28 5.53 12.21
C ALA A 179 -0.42 4.56 13.37
N ASP A 180 -0.47 3.27 13.06
CA ASP A 180 -0.36 2.21 14.05
C ASP A 180 0.99 1.53 13.88
N LEU A 181 1.77 1.46 14.96
CA LEU A 181 3.10 0.85 14.97
C LEU A 181 3.12 -0.31 15.96
N TYR A 182 3.57 -1.48 15.51
CA TYR A 182 3.54 -2.73 16.27
C TYR A 182 4.94 -3.38 16.42
N PRO A 183 5.92 -2.74 17.07
CA PRO A 183 7.22 -3.35 17.26
C PRO A 183 7.17 -4.43 18.35
N THR A 184 7.88 -5.54 18.11
CA THR A 184 7.95 -6.68 19.04
C THR A 184 9.31 -6.71 19.75
N GLN A 185 9.30 -6.60 21.07
CA GLN A 185 10.47 -6.79 21.92
C GLN A 185 10.66 -8.29 22.21
N ARG A 186 11.82 -8.85 21.85
CA ARG A 186 12.13 -10.27 22.07
C ARG A 186 12.88 -10.45 23.39
N GLY A 187 12.21 -10.99 24.41
CA GLY A 187 12.76 -11.05 25.77
C GLY A 187 13.22 -9.68 26.28
N ALA A 188 14.52 -9.53 26.55
CA ALA A 188 15.12 -8.26 26.99
C ALA A 188 15.66 -7.37 25.85
N VAL A 189 15.55 -7.81 24.59
CA VAL A 189 16.09 -7.11 23.43
C VAL A 189 15.04 -6.16 22.87
N LEU A 190 15.32 -4.86 22.97
CA LEU A 190 14.47 -3.81 22.42
C LEU A 190 14.44 -3.86 20.88
N PRO A 191 13.28 -3.59 20.27
CA PRO A 191 13.14 -3.54 18.81
C PRO A 191 13.81 -2.29 18.23
N THR A 192 14.31 -2.41 16.99
CA THR A 192 14.84 -1.32 16.18
C THR A 192 14.11 -1.28 14.82
N PRO A 193 12.82 -0.94 14.80
CA PRO A 193 12.01 -1.00 13.59
C PRO A 193 12.49 -0.02 12.51
N THR A 194 12.23 -0.38 11.26
CA THR A 194 12.54 0.43 10.07
C THR A 194 11.27 0.68 9.28
N ILE A 195 11.07 1.92 8.83
CA ILE A 195 10.08 2.35 7.84
C ILE A 195 10.87 2.77 6.60
N ASP A 196 10.70 2.05 5.50
CA ASP A 196 11.55 2.18 4.31
C ASP A 196 10.79 2.07 2.98
N GLY A 197 9.45 2.12 3.01
CA GLY A 197 8.60 1.91 1.84
C GLY A 197 8.24 0.45 1.59
N SER A 198 8.72 -0.48 2.43
CA SER A 198 8.27 -1.88 2.43
C SER A 198 6.77 -2.00 2.71
N PRO A 199 6.11 -3.05 2.19
CA PRO A 199 4.68 -3.26 2.38
C PRO A 199 4.33 -3.58 3.82
N TYR A 200 3.05 -3.41 4.15
CA TYR A 200 2.51 -3.91 5.41
C TYR A 200 2.66 -5.44 5.50
N ASP A 201 3.34 -5.91 6.56
CA ASP A 201 3.47 -7.33 6.89
C ASP A 201 2.50 -7.69 8.03
N PRO A 202 1.28 -8.22 7.72
CA PRO A 202 0.31 -8.59 8.74
C PRO A 202 0.73 -9.79 9.61
N PHE A 203 1.67 -10.61 9.12
CA PHE A 203 2.09 -11.83 9.81
C PHE A 203 3.35 -11.62 10.66
N GLY A 204 4.05 -10.52 10.45
CA GLY A 204 4.98 -9.93 11.41
C GLY A 204 6.21 -10.80 11.68
N ASP A 205 6.64 -11.60 10.70
CA ASP A 205 7.84 -12.43 10.80
C ASP A 205 9.10 -11.55 11.02
N SER A 206 9.04 -10.30 10.59
CA SER A 206 10.05 -9.26 10.78
C SER A 206 10.11 -8.66 12.20
N GLY A 207 9.13 -8.98 13.07
CA GLY A 207 9.03 -8.41 14.42
C GLY A 207 8.59 -6.93 14.46
N PHE A 208 8.15 -6.37 13.33
CA PHE A 208 7.58 -5.04 13.24
C PHE A 208 6.52 -5.00 12.14
N SER A 209 5.30 -4.59 12.47
CA SER A 209 4.29 -4.25 11.48
C SER A 209 3.77 -2.84 11.72
N PHE A 210 3.24 -2.19 10.68
CA PHE A 210 2.74 -0.83 10.78
C PHE A 210 1.63 -0.56 9.76
N GLY A 211 0.71 0.34 10.10
CA GLY A 211 -0.31 0.84 9.18
C GLY A 211 -0.32 2.36 9.19
N PHE A 212 -0.58 2.96 8.02
CA PHE A 212 -0.79 4.39 7.89
C PHE A 212 -2.16 4.65 7.31
N SER A 213 -2.80 5.71 7.79
CA SER A 213 -4.06 6.15 7.21
C SER A 213 -4.25 7.67 7.27
N LEU A 214 -5.03 8.16 6.32
CA LEU A 214 -5.42 9.55 6.17
C LEU A 214 -6.94 9.65 6.27
N CYS A 215 -7.39 10.58 7.09
CA CYS A 215 -8.79 10.95 7.20
C CYS A 215 -8.95 12.34 6.62
N LEU A 216 -9.82 12.48 5.62
CA LEU A 216 -10.09 13.77 4.96
C LEU A 216 -10.95 14.72 5.80
N ALA A 217 -11.32 14.29 7.01
CA ALA A 217 -11.89 15.11 8.06
C ALA A 217 -10.88 15.27 9.20
N ALA A 218 -11.08 16.29 10.05
CA ALA A 218 -10.23 16.52 11.22
C ALA A 218 -10.27 15.40 12.26
N SER A 219 -11.27 14.51 12.20
CA SER A 219 -11.38 13.30 12.99
C SER A 219 -11.61 12.09 12.08
N CYS A 220 -10.96 10.98 12.40
CA CYS A 220 -11.16 9.70 11.73
C CYS A 220 -12.42 9.03 12.26
N GLU A 221 -13.48 8.98 11.44
CA GLU A 221 -14.60 8.08 11.68
C GLU A 221 -14.26 6.71 11.09
N PRO A 222 -14.46 5.60 11.83
CA PRO A 222 -14.18 4.27 11.33
C PRO A 222 -14.84 3.97 9.98
N GLY A 223 -14.04 3.48 9.03
CA GLY A 223 -14.47 3.14 7.67
C GLY A 223 -14.44 4.31 6.68
N THR A 224 -13.95 5.48 7.10
CA THR A 224 -13.74 6.63 6.20
C THR A 224 -12.27 6.90 5.92
N GLU A 225 -11.38 6.11 6.51
CA GLU A 225 -9.95 6.28 6.37
C GLU A 225 -9.45 5.78 5.02
N ILE A 226 -8.49 6.52 4.45
CA ILE A 226 -7.73 6.11 3.29
C ILE A 226 -6.44 5.50 3.80
N TYR A 227 -6.24 4.20 3.56
CA TYR A 227 -5.05 3.48 4.00
C TYR A 227 -3.92 3.67 3.00
N PHE A 228 -2.68 3.71 3.49
CA PHE A 228 -1.48 3.66 2.64
C PHE A 228 -0.79 2.31 2.75
N ASP A 229 -0.12 1.93 1.67
CA ASP A 229 0.77 0.77 1.60
C ASP A 229 2.00 1.11 0.73
N SER A 230 2.88 0.14 0.51
CA SER A 230 4.03 0.30 -0.37
C SER A 230 3.60 0.78 -1.76
N CYS A 231 4.30 1.77 -2.30
CA CYS A 231 4.05 2.20 -3.68
C CYS A 231 4.50 1.16 -4.71
N THR A 232 5.46 0.30 -4.36
CA THR A 232 6.14 -0.57 -5.32
C THR A 232 5.81 -2.04 -5.11
N HIS A 233 5.57 -2.48 -3.87
CA HIS A 233 5.35 -3.90 -3.52
C HIS A 233 6.37 -4.83 -4.20
N GLU A 234 7.66 -4.49 -4.12
CA GLU A 234 8.73 -5.14 -4.88
C GLU A 234 8.85 -6.66 -4.70
N ASP A 235 8.42 -7.18 -3.55
CA ASP A 235 8.46 -8.61 -3.22
C ASP A 235 7.21 -9.38 -3.68
N SER A 236 6.22 -8.70 -4.25
CA SER A 236 4.97 -9.32 -4.74
C SER A 236 5.09 -9.77 -6.20
N SER A 237 4.37 -10.85 -6.55
CA SER A 237 4.31 -11.37 -7.91
C SER A 237 3.69 -10.36 -8.86
N VAL A 238 4.17 -10.33 -10.10
CA VAL A 238 3.67 -9.40 -11.12
C VAL A 238 2.63 -10.14 -11.96
N HIS A 239 1.44 -9.54 -12.06
CA HIS A 239 0.38 -9.98 -12.96
C HIS A 239 0.36 -9.02 -14.14
N LEU A 240 0.55 -9.57 -15.34
CA LEU A 240 0.47 -8.82 -16.59
C LEU A 240 -0.91 -9.05 -17.20
N HIS A 241 -1.57 -7.95 -17.54
CA HIS A 241 -2.81 -7.97 -18.34
C HIS A 241 -2.53 -7.28 -19.67
N GLU A 242 -2.48 -8.04 -20.77
CA GLU A 242 -2.22 -7.48 -22.10
C GLU A 242 -3.53 -7.44 -22.89
N VAL A 243 -3.91 -6.27 -23.40
CA VAL A 243 -5.19 -6.01 -24.05
C VAL A 243 -4.93 -5.46 -25.44
N GLN A 244 -5.49 -6.10 -26.46
CA GLN A 244 -5.47 -5.62 -27.84
C GLN A 244 -6.72 -4.78 -28.12
N LEU A 245 -6.53 -3.55 -28.57
CA LEU A 245 -7.56 -2.51 -28.73
C LEU A 245 -7.93 -2.30 -30.21
N GLY A 246 -7.94 -3.37 -31.02
CA GLY A 246 -8.18 -3.29 -32.46
C GLY A 246 -7.17 -2.39 -33.17
N ASP A 247 -7.67 -1.55 -34.09
CA ASP A 247 -6.82 -0.62 -34.84
C ASP A 247 -6.26 0.54 -33.98
N ASP A 248 -6.78 0.74 -32.76
CA ASP A 248 -6.30 1.81 -31.86
C ASP A 248 -5.01 1.43 -31.12
N GLY A 249 -4.60 0.15 -31.10
CA GLY A 249 -3.31 -0.30 -30.55
C GLY A 249 -3.43 -1.34 -29.43
N ASP A 250 -2.56 -1.26 -28.43
CA ASP A 250 -2.41 -2.26 -27.36
C ASP A 250 -2.05 -1.60 -26.03
N VAL A 251 -2.39 -2.27 -24.93
CA VAL A 251 -1.97 -1.88 -23.58
C VAL A 251 -1.68 -3.09 -22.71
N THR A 252 -0.55 -3.06 -22.03
CA THR A 252 -0.17 -3.99 -20.97
C THR A 252 -0.20 -3.28 -19.63
N PHE A 253 -0.92 -3.86 -18.67
CA PHE A 253 -0.96 -3.40 -17.28
C PHE A 253 -0.13 -4.31 -16.39
N GLU A 254 0.81 -3.73 -15.63
CA GLU A 254 1.61 -4.44 -14.63
C GLU A 254 1.01 -4.20 -13.25
N LEU A 255 0.35 -5.22 -12.70
CA LEU A 255 -0.27 -5.19 -11.37
C LEU A 255 0.48 -6.15 -10.44
N ARG A 256 1.00 -5.64 -9.33
CA ARG A 256 1.53 -6.48 -8.26
C ARG A 256 0.41 -6.97 -7.37
N ILE A 257 0.41 -8.27 -7.09
CA ILE A 257 -0.57 -8.92 -6.20
C ILE A 257 0.17 -9.42 -4.97
N GLY A 258 -0.19 -8.88 -3.81
CA GLY A 258 0.33 -9.30 -2.51
C GLY A 258 -0.60 -10.30 -1.83
N GLU A 259 -0.20 -10.73 -0.64
CA GLU A 259 -1.01 -11.56 0.25
C GLU A 259 -1.62 -10.72 1.37
N SER A 260 -2.84 -11.05 1.76
CA SER A 260 -3.52 -10.53 2.95
C SER A 260 -3.97 -11.69 3.84
N ALA A 261 -4.41 -11.36 5.06
CA ALA A 261 -5.01 -12.35 5.96
C ALA A 261 -6.32 -12.97 5.42
N ALA A 262 -6.95 -12.35 4.42
CA ALA A 262 -8.22 -12.78 3.86
C ALA A 262 -8.10 -13.51 2.51
N SER A 263 -7.06 -13.26 1.71
CA SER A 263 -6.69 -13.93 0.45
C SER A 263 -5.53 -13.16 -0.24
N THR A 264 -5.32 -13.35 -1.54
CA THR A 264 -4.57 -12.41 -2.39
C THR A 264 -5.29 -11.07 -2.52
N GLU A 265 -4.56 -9.97 -2.40
CA GLU A 265 -5.06 -8.61 -2.62
C GLU A 265 -4.09 -7.84 -3.54
N PRO A 266 -4.58 -7.01 -4.46
CA PRO A 266 -3.77 -6.13 -5.26
C PRO A 266 -2.98 -5.21 -4.35
N ALA A 267 -1.70 -5.17 -4.64
CA ALA A 267 -0.69 -4.52 -3.86
C ALA A 267 -0.39 -3.16 -4.51
N ALA A 268 0.00 -3.14 -5.78
CA ALA A 268 0.27 -1.91 -6.52
C ALA A 268 0.08 -2.07 -8.03
N TYR A 269 -0.58 -1.09 -8.67
CA TYR A 269 -0.57 -0.93 -10.11
C TYR A 269 0.62 -0.06 -10.50
N VAL A 270 1.68 -0.69 -11.00
CA VAL A 270 3.04 -0.09 -11.03
C VAL A 270 3.45 0.43 -12.39
N ARG A 271 2.83 -0.06 -13.47
CA ARG A 271 3.18 0.36 -14.82
C ARG A 271 2.08 0.05 -15.83
N ALA A 272 2.01 0.88 -16.86
CA ALA A 272 1.25 0.60 -18.05
C ALA A 272 2.03 0.98 -19.29
N THR A 273 2.12 0.09 -20.27
CA THR A 273 2.85 0.31 -21.52
C THR A 273 2.03 -0.12 -22.72
N GLY A 274 2.35 0.41 -23.89
CA GLY A 274 1.78 -0.08 -25.15
C GLY A 274 1.81 0.97 -26.23
N THR A 275 0.93 0.81 -27.20
CA THR A 275 0.74 1.73 -28.32
C THR A 275 -0.68 2.24 -28.33
N PHE A 276 -0.90 3.54 -28.49
CA PHE A 276 -2.22 4.11 -28.75
C PHE A 276 -2.17 5.00 -29.99
N ARG A 277 -2.97 4.65 -31.01
CA ARG A 277 -3.05 5.34 -32.31
C ARG A 277 -1.69 5.58 -32.96
N GLY A 278 -0.82 4.58 -32.87
CA GLY A 278 0.54 4.61 -33.41
C GLY A 278 1.55 5.42 -32.57
N THR A 279 1.20 5.82 -31.35
CA THR A 279 2.10 6.47 -30.40
C THR A 279 2.39 5.55 -29.22
N ASP A 280 3.66 5.24 -28.98
CA ASP A 280 4.09 4.43 -27.84
C ASP A 280 3.96 5.22 -26.52
N PHE A 281 3.64 4.53 -25.43
CA PHE A 281 3.67 5.09 -24.08
C PHE A 281 4.25 4.11 -23.05
N ASP A 282 4.86 4.66 -22.01
CA ASP A 282 5.31 3.95 -20.80
C ASP A 282 4.99 4.83 -19.59
N GLN A 283 3.93 4.47 -18.87
CA GLN A 283 3.44 5.21 -17.71
C GLN A 283 3.84 4.50 -16.42
N ARG A 284 4.47 5.25 -15.50
CA ARG A 284 4.92 4.78 -14.18
C ARG A 284 4.54 5.72 -13.04
N ASP A 285 3.99 6.90 -13.35
CA ASP A 285 3.56 7.86 -12.34
C ASP A 285 2.32 7.33 -11.63
N PHE A 286 2.44 7.11 -10.32
CA PHE A 286 1.35 6.65 -9.46
C PHE A 286 0.05 7.40 -9.70
N PHE A 287 0.08 8.73 -9.89
CA PHE A 287 -1.14 9.54 -10.07
C PHE A 287 -1.83 9.34 -11.41
N LYS A 288 -1.17 8.65 -12.35
CA LYS A 288 -1.68 8.35 -13.70
C LYS A 288 -2.04 6.88 -13.87
N LEU A 289 -1.81 6.06 -12.86
CA LEU A 289 -2.11 4.63 -12.82
C LEU A 289 -3.26 4.40 -11.84
N VAL A 290 -4.47 4.30 -12.36
CA VAL A 290 -5.69 4.13 -11.57
C VAL A 290 -6.16 2.70 -11.64
N TYR A 291 -6.42 2.11 -10.49
CA TYR A 291 -6.84 0.73 -10.37
C TYR A 291 -7.96 0.64 -9.36
N ASN A 292 -8.98 -0.13 -9.71
CA ASN A 292 -10.02 -0.51 -8.78
C ASN A 292 -10.54 -1.90 -9.15
N PRO A 293 -10.58 -2.85 -8.23
CA PRO A 293 -11.18 -4.15 -8.47
C PRO A 293 -12.63 -4.22 -7.96
N SER A 294 -13.36 -5.21 -8.45
CA SER A 294 -14.56 -5.70 -7.76
C SER A 294 -14.18 -6.52 -6.52
N HIS A 295 -15.19 -6.84 -5.70
CA HIS A 295 -15.00 -7.62 -4.47
C HIS A 295 -14.28 -8.94 -4.75
N HIS A 296 -13.23 -9.24 -3.98
CA HIS A 296 -12.34 -10.40 -4.18
C HIS A 296 -11.56 -10.41 -5.50
N HIS A 297 -11.48 -9.28 -6.22
CA HIS A 297 -10.63 -9.11 -7.38
C HIS A 297 -10.96 -10.04 -8.56
N PHE A 298 -12.22 -10.47 -8.64
CA PHE A 298 -12.72 -11.24 -9.77
C PHE A 298 -12.66 -10.43 -11.05
N GLU A 299 -13.12 -9.17 -10.98
CA GLU A 299 -13.03 -8.21 -12.07
C GLU A 299 -12.01 -7.13 -11.70
N ARG A 300 -11.24 -6.69 -12.69
CA ARG A 300 -10.23 -5.64 -12.52
C ARG A 300 -10.53 -4.50 -13.47
N HIS A 301 -10.56 -3.29 -12.93
CA HIS A 301 -10.74 -2.06 -13.68
C HIS A 301 -9.44 -1.25 -13.60
N PHE A 302 -8.95 -0.83 -14.76
CA PHE A 302 -7.73 -0.05 -14.92
C PHE A 302 -8.04 1.24 -15.66
N ALA A 303 -7.33 2.31 -15.32
CA ALA A 303 -7.14 3.43 -16.22
C ALA A 303 -5.69 3.90 -16.19
N VAL A 304 -5.15 4.17 -17.37
CA VAL A 304 -3.84 4.79 -17.56
C VAL A 304 -4.03 6.17 -18.19
N LEU A 305 -3.45 7.20 -17.58
CA LEU A 305 -3.34 8.53 -18.15
C LEU A 305 -1.95 8.72 -18.78
N PHE A 306 -1.91 9.31 -19.97
CA PHE A 306 -0.67 9.58 -20.70
C PHE A 306 0.07 10.81 -20.14
N ASP A 307 1.33 10.96 -20.51
CA ASP A 307 2.11 12.16 -20.16
C ASP A 307 1.66 13.42 -20.89
N ALA A 308 1.25 13.24 -22.13
CA ALA A 308 0.57 14.24 -22.93
C ALA A 308 -0.59 13.57 -23.68
N PRO A 309 -1.69 14.30 -23.96
CA PRO A 309 -2.78 13.74 -24.74
C PRO A 309 -2.32 13.22 -26.11
N ILE A 310 -2.77 12.03 -26.49
CA ILE A 310 -2.53 11.41 -27.81
C ILE A 310 -3.80 11.59 -28.63
N ASP A 311 -3.72 12.33 -29.73
CA ASP A 311 -4.88 12.68 -30.58
C ASP A 311 -6.08 13.25 -29.80
N GLY A 312 -5.80 14.04 -28.76
CA GLY A 312 -6.82 14.67 -27.91
C GLY A 312 -7.43 13.76 -26.83
N VAL A 313 -6.97 12.52 -26.70
CA VAL A 313 -7.34 11.57 -25.64
C VAL A 313 -6.28 11.62 -24.54
N CYS A 314 -6.69 11.68 -23.28
CA CYS A 314 -5.73 11.73 -22.16
C CYS A 314 -5.38 10.34 -21.62
N GLY A 315 -6.16 9.31 -21.92
CA GLY A 315 -5.88 7.97 -21.40
C GLY A 315 -6.77 6.87 -21.96
N ILE A 316 -6.55 5.66 -21.44
CA ILE A 316 -7.32 4.45 -21.72
C ILE A 316 -7.91 3.95 -20.40
N GLU A 317 -9.18 3.61 -20.42
CA GLU A 317 -9.89 2.91 -19.35
C GLU A 317 -10.27 1.51 -19.84
N VAL A 318 -10.03 0.49 -19.03
CA VAL A 318 -10.43 -0.90 -19.31
C VAL A 318 -11.13 -1.47 -18.08
N GLU A 319 -12.30 -2.06 -18.29
CA GLU A 319 -13.14 -2.62 -17.25
C GLU A 319 -13.35 -4.12 -17.45
N ASN A 320 -13.66 -4.80 -16.35
CA ASN A 320 -14.03 -6.22 -16.31
C ASN A 320 -12.90 -7.17 -16.75
N LEU A 321 -11.62 -6.77 -16.60
CA LEU A 321 -10.52 -7.68 -16.90
C LEU A 321 -10.51 -8.81 -15.87
N GLU A 322 -10.86 -10.01 -16.31
CA GLU A 322 -10.89 -11.21 -15.49
C GLU A 322 -9.66 -12.08 -15.81
N PRO A 323 -8.98 -12.65 -14.80
CA PRO A 323 -7.97 -13.67 -15.05
C PRO A 323 -8.57 -15.01 -15.52
N TRP A 324 -9.90 -15.15 -15.56
CA TRP A 324 -10.63 -16.39 -15.86
C TRP A 324 -11.80 -16.08 -16.82
N ASP A 325 -12.08 -16.97 -17.78
CA ASP A 325 -12.88 -16.67 -18.99
C ASP A 325 -14.43 -16.57 -18.83
N ASP A 326 -15.02 -16.31 -17.64
CA ASP A 326 -16.40 -16.78 -17.40
C ASP A 326 -17.47 -15.81 -16.87
N TYR A 327 -17.21 -14.53 -16.55
CA TYR A 327 -18.26 -13.69 -15.94
C TYR A 327 -18.73 -12.47 -16.75
N GLN A 328 -17.85 -11.64 -17.32
CA GLN A 328 -18.23 -10.45 -18.11
C GLN A 328 -17.29 -10.19 -19.31
N PRO A 329 -17.79 -9.62 -20.42
CA PRO A 329 -16.91 -9.17 -21.49
C PRO A 329 -16.12 -7.92 -21.07
N ASP A 330 -14.84 -7.94 -21.41
CA ASP A 330 -13.97 -6.76 -21.30
C ASP A 330 -14.56 -5.57 -22.05
N ALA A 331 -14.44 -4.38 -21.46
CA ALA A 331 -14.82 -3.13 -22.10
C ALA A 331 -13.65 -2.15 -22.04
N ALA A 332 -13.38 -1.44 -23.14
CA ALA A 332 -12.33 -0.44 -23.19
C ALA A 332 -12.86 0.90 -23.73
N TYR A 333 -12.29 2.00 -23.23
CA TYR A 333 -12.69 3.36 -23.57
C TYR A 333 -11.48 4.28 -23.68
N ALA A 334 -11.55 5.21 -24.64
CA ALA A 334 -10.71 6.40 -24.63
C ALA A 334 -11.33 7.42 -23.67
N VAL A 335 -10.51 8.04 -22.82
CA VAL A 335 -10.97 8.96 -21.78
C VAL A 335 -10.26 10.31 -21.83
N ASP A 336 -10.90 11.34 -21.29
CA ASP A 336 -10.25 12.61 -21.03
C ASP A 336 -9.45 12.59 -19.71
N CYS A 337 -8.87 13.74 -19.37
CA CYS A 337 -7.98 13.88 -18.21
C CYS A 337 -8.72 13.78 -16.86
N ALA A 338 -10.05 13.81 -16.87
CA ALA A 338 -10.91 13.61 -15.71
C ALA A 338 -11.56 12.21 -15.69
N LEU A 339 -11.10 11.29 -16.55
CA LEU A 339 -11.66 9.96 -16.78
C LEU A 339 -13.12 9.99 -17.29
N ASP A 340 -13.53 11.05 -17.96
CA ASP A 340 -14.81 11.05 -18.67
C ASP A 340 -14.63 10.33 -20.03
N ARG A 341 -15.47 9.32 -20.29
CA ARG A 341 -15.41 8.49 -21.50
C ARG A 341 -15.73 9.31 -22.75
N LEU A 342 -14.83 9.29 -23.73
CA LEU A 342 -14.94 9.99 -25.01
C LEU A 342 -15.45 9.08 -26.12
N SER A 343 -14.97 7.84 -26.16
CA SER A 343 -15.38 6.82 -27.14
C SER A 343 -15.09 5.42 -26.63
N THR A 344 -15.81 4.43 -27.16
CA THR A 344 -15.52 3.01 -26.95
C THR A 344 -14.36 2.57 -27.83
N LEU A 345 -13.53 1.67 -27.32
CA LEU A 345 -12.47 0.96 -28.03
C LEU A 345 -12.88 -0.50 -28.19
N THR A 346 -12.42 -1.16 -29.26
CA THR A 346 -12.71 -2.57 -29.49
C THR A 346 -11.68 -3.43 -28.79
N VAL A 347 -12.08 -4.26 -27.81
CA VAL A 347 -11.19 -5.27 -27.24
C VAL A 347 -11.22 -6.50 -28.15
N GLU A 348 -10.08 -6.83 -28.77
CA GLU A 348 -9.94 -8.00 -29.64
C GLU A 348 -9.49 -9.25 -28.87
N SER A 349 -8.62 -9.04 -27.87
CA SER A 349 -8.13 -10.11 -27.00
C SER A 349 -7.59 -9.54 -25.70
N HIS A 350 -7.68 -10.35 -24.65
CA HIS A 350 -7.01 -10.13 -23.36
C HIS A 350 -6.23 -11.39 -22.99
N THR A 351 -4.97 -11.23 -22.57
CA THR A 351 -4.14 -12.28 -21.99
C THR A 351 -3.74 -11.90 -20.57
N TRP A 352 -3.62 -12.92 -19.72
CA TRP A 352 -3.14 -12.78 -18.36
C TRP A 352 -1.99 -13.75 -18.08
N THR A 353 -0.90 -13.22 -17.54
CA THR A 353 0.26 -14.00 -17.11
C THR A 353 0.72 -13.57 -15.71
N VAL A 354 1.43 -14.47 -15.03
CA VAL A 354 2.05 -14.23 -13.73
C VAL A 354 3.55 -14.46 -13.87
N GLU A 355 4.34 -13.49 -13.42
CA GLU A 355 5.81 -13.51 -13.42
C GLU A 355 6.40 -13.57 -12.01
#